data_AF-A0A0F7ICQ6-F1
#
_entry.id   AF-A0A0F7ICQ6-F1
#
_cell.length_a   1.000
_cell.length_b   1.000
_cell.length_c   1.000
_cell.angle_alpha   90.00
_cell.angle_beta   90.00
_cell.angle_gamma   90.00
#
_symmetry.space_group_name_H-M   'P 1'
#
loop_
_entity.id
_entity.type
_entity.pdbx_description
1 polymer ?
#
loop_
_entity_poly.entity_id
_entity_poly.type
_entity_poly.pdbx_seq_one_letter_code
_entity_poly.pdbx_strand_id
1 'polypeptide(L)'
;MTWLSELLGSEEVSSIELLKWFRDRAAGIKCPHCGADFGRAVWYIDYREGDDIKVKDRGSVGVFVVCCSCGKEIPLKDLVG
;
A
#
# COMPACT_ATOMS: atom_id res chain seq x y z
N MET A 1 -4.51 -7.00 16.71
CA MET A 1 -3.20 -7.25 16.08
C MET A 1 -3.40 -7.13 14.59
N THR A 2 -2.86 -6.08 13.98
CA THR A 2 -3.06 -5.77 12.57
C THR A 2 -2.15 -6.66 11.73
N TRP A 3 -2.74 -7.50 10.87
CA TRP A 3 -2.10 -8.34 9.85
C TRP A 3 -0.99 -7.63 9.02
N LEU A 4 -0.89 -6.30 9.10
CA LEU A 4 0.20 -5.50 8.53
C LEU A 4 1.56 -5.80 9.19
N SER A 5 1.63 -5.94 10.51
CA SER A 5 2.89 -6.32 11.17
C SER A 5 3.29 -7.77 10.86
N GLU A 6 2.33 -8.62 10.48
CA GLU A 6 2.60 -9.95 9.93
C GLU A 6 3.03 -9.90 8.46
N LEU A 7 2.59 -8.91 7.68
CA LEU A 7 2.96 -8.70 6.26
C LEU A 7 4.32 -8.02 6.10
N LEU A 8 4.61 -7.04 6.96
CA LEU A 8 5.92 -6.41 7.12
C LEU A 8 6.92 -7.35 7.81
N GLY A 9 6.42 -8.35 8.55
CA GLY A 9 7.21 -9.39 9.22
C GLY A 9 7.23 -10.74 8.51
N SER A 10 6.56 -10.90 7.36
CA SER A 10 6.63 -12.14 6.58
C SER A 10 7.87 -12.14 5.70
N GLU A 11 8.43 -13.33 5.47
CA GLU A 11 9.63 -13.46 4.64
C GLU A 11 9.41 -13.03 3.18
N GLU A 12 8.16 -13.02 2.69
CA GLU A 12 7.81 -12.69 1.30
C GLU A 12 6.30 -12.62 1.02
N VAL A 13 5.82 -11.64 0.23
CA VAL A 13 4.42 -11.54 -0.24
C VAL A 13 4.31 -11.37 -1.76
N SER A 14 3.20 -11.76 -2.36
CA SER A 14 2.95 -11.48 -3.79
C SER A 14 2.31 -10.10 -4.01
N SER A 15 2.47 -9.55 -5.23
CA SER A 15 1.84 -8.27 -5.60
C SER A 15 0.30 -8.32 -5.48
N ILE A 16 -0.31 -9.47 -5.82
CA ILE A 16 -1.76 -9.64 -5.74
C ILE A 16 -2.27 -9.74 -4.30
N GLU A 17 -1.51 -10.36 -3.39
CA GLU A 17 -1.85 -10.42 -1.96
C GLU A 17 -1.82 -9.01 -1.36
N LEU A 18 -0.81 -8.22 -1.69
CA LEU A 18 -0.69 -6.84 -1.22
C LEU A 18 -1.84 -5.96 -1.74
N LEU A 19 -2.21 -6.12 -3.02
CA LEU A 19 -3.34 -5.40 -3.61
C LEU A 19 -4.67 -5.74 -2.93
N LYS A 20 -4.95 -7.05 -2.74
CA LYS A 20 -6.16 -7.51 -2.05
C LYS A 20 -6.20 -6.98 -0.62
N TRP A 21 -5.08 -7.09 0.09
CA TRP A 21 -4.95 -6.63 1.45
C TRP A 21 -5.24 -5.13 1.61
N PHE A 22 -4.69 -4.28 0.74
CA PHE A 22 -4.93 -2.84 0.81
C PHE A 22 -6.38 -2.53 0.44
N ARG A 23 -6.95 -3.19 -0.56
CA ARG A 23 -8.35 -3.03 -0.95
C ARG A 23 -9.33 -3.31 0.21
N ASP A 24 -9.07 -4.36 0.98
CA ASP A 24 -9.93 -4.73 2.11
C ASP A 24 -9.85 -3.73 3.28
N ARG A 25 -8.82 -2.89 3.31
CA ARG A 25 -8.57 -1.88 4.37
C ARG A 25 -8.75 -0.44 3.90
N ALA A 26 -8.87 -0.22 2.60
CA ALA A 26 -8.89 1.11 2.00
C ALA A 26 -10.06 1.97 2.52
N ALA A 27 -11.17 1.34 2.93
CA ALA A 27 -12.31 2.03 3.51
C ALA A 27 -11.92 2.79 4.79
N GLY A 28 -12.04 4.12 4.76
CA GLY A 28 -11.68 4.98 5.88
C GLY A 28 -10.22 5.44 5.89
N ILE A 29 -9.36 4.87 5.03
CA ILE A 29 -8.02 5.42 4.79
C ILE A 29 -8.16 6.61 3.84
N LYS A 30 -7.78 7.79 4.31
CA LYS A 30 -7.85 9.03 3.53
C LYS A 30 -6.49 9.38 2.95
N CYS A 31 -6.48 9.85 1.72
CA CYS A 31 -5.32 10.50 1.13
C CYS A 31 -4.92 11.71 1.99
N PRO A 32 -3.68 11.79 2.52
CA PRO A 32 -3.26 12.89 3.39
C PRO A 32 -3.16 14.23 2.64
N HIS A 33 -3.10 14.20 1.31
CA HIS A 33 -2.96 15.41 0.49
C HIS A 33 -4.28 16.03 0.04
N CYS A 34 -5.30 15.21 -0.28
CA CYS A 34 -6.57 15.70 -0.82
C CYS A 34 -7.81 15.24 -0.06
N GLY A 35 -7.65 14.40 0.98
CA GLY A 35 -8.75 13.92 1.80
C GLY A 35 -9.64 12.86 1.14
N ALA A 36 -9.36 12.45 -0.10
CA ALA A 36 -10.11 11.41 -0.78
C ALA A 36 -10.03 10.07 -0.01
N ASP A 37 -11.17 9.40 0.17
CA ASP A 37 -11.27 8.09 0.81
C ASP A 37 -10.90 7.00 -0.20
N PHE A 38 -9.85 6.21 0.09
CA PHE A 38 -9.39 5.15 -0.81
C PHE A 38 -10.37 3.99 -0.94
N GLY A 39 -11.37 3.85 -0.06
CA GLY A 39 -12.47 2.93 -0.25
C GLY A 39 -13.43 3.33 -1.38
N ARG A 40 -13.35 4.58 -1.86
CA ARG A 40 -14.23 5.14 -2.91
C ARG A 40 -13.47 5.72 -4.10
N ALA A 41 -12.25 6.19 -3.89
CA ALA A 41 -11.42 6.76 -4.93
C ALA A 41 -10.71 5.67 -5.75
N VAL A 42 -10.35 6.00 -6.98
CA VAL A 42 -9.44 5.17 -7.78
C VAL A 42 -8.02 5.36 -7.27
N TRP A 43 -7.29 4.26 -7.17
CA TRP A 43 -5.89 4.21 -6.79
C TRP A 43 -5.22 2.98 -7.40
N TYR A 44 -3.89 2.97 -7.42
CA TYR A 44 -3.10 1.79 -7.76
C TYR A 44 -1.88 1.67 -6.85
N ILE A 45 -1.26 0.49 -6.83
CA ILE A 45 -0.01 0.26 -6.12
C ILE A 45 1.15 0.39 -7.11
N ASP A 46 2.12 1.23 -6.74
CA ASP A 46 3.40 1.33 -7.41
C ASP A 46 4.50 0.69 -6.56
N TYR A 47 5.49 0.09 -7.23
CA TYR A 47 6.62 -0.58 -6.61
C TYR A 47 7.91 0.07 -7.10
N ARG A 48 8.79 0.45 -6.18
CA ARG A 48 10.07 1.10 -6.49
C ARG A 48 11.20 0.49 -5.69
N GLU A 49 12.43 0.85 -6.03
CA GLU A 49 13.58 0.52 -5.19
C GLU A 49 13.36 1.03 -3.76
N GLY A 50 13.59 0.14 -2.80
CA GLY A 50 13.36 0.38 -1.38
C GLY A 50 13.48 -0.94 -0.61
N ASP A 51 13.27 -0.90 0.70
CA ASP A 51 13.42 -2.06 1.57
C ASP A 51 12.28 -2.14 2.60
N ASP A 52 11.07 -1.74 2.16
CA ASP A 52 9.88 -1.72 3.03
C ASP A 52 9.23 -3.12 3.09
N ILE A 53 9.09 -3.79 1.94
CA ILE A 53 8.40 -5.09 1.80
C ILE A 53 9.15 -5.97 0.80
N LYS A 54 9.34 -7.25 1.13
CA LYS A 54 9.88 -8.24 0.18
C LYS A 54 8.75 -8.86 -0.65
N VAL A 55 8.76 -8.61 -1.96
CA VAL A 55 7.75 -9.08 -2.91
C VAL A 55 8.31 -10.17 -3.83
N LYS A 56 7.61 -11.31 -3.96
CA LYS A 56 8.09 -12.53 -4.68
C LYS A 56 8.76 -12.27 -6.03
N ASP A 57 8.14 -11.44 -6.86
CA ASP A 57 8.61 -11.19 -8.24
C ASP A 57 9.44 -9.89 -8.37
N ARG A 58 9.74 -9.22 -7.25
CA ARG A 58 10.38 -7.88 -7.24
C ARG A 58 11.52 -7.73 -6.23
N GLY A 59 11.67 -8.65 -5.28
CA GLY A 59 12.62 -8.53 -4.17
C GLY A 59 12.17 -7.50 -3.14
N SER A 60 13.10 -6.98 -2.35
CA SER A 60 12.87 -5.84 -1.46
C SER A 60 12.51 -4.59 -2.27
N VAL A 61 11.35 -4.02 -1.99
CA VAL A 61 10.83 -2.83 -2.67
C VAL A 61 10.17 -1.85 -1.69
N GLY A 62 10.17 -0.58 -2.08
CA GLY A 62 9.26 0.42 -1.53
C GLY A 62 7.88 0.27 -2.17
N VAL A 63 6.83 0.38 -1.38
CA VAL A 63 5.44 0.23 -1.84
C VAL A 63 4.70 1.54 -1.66
N PHE A 64 4.06 2.01 -2.72
CA PHE A 64 3.35 3.28 -2.74
C PHE A 64 1.92 3.08 -3.21
N VAL A 65 0.98 3.78 -2.57
CA VAL A 65 -0.39 3.91 -3.05
C VAL A 65 -0.50 5.23 -3.78
N VAL A 66 -0.87 5.19 -5.05
CA VAL A 66 -1.04 6.39 -5.87
C VAL A 66 -2.50 6.80 -5.89
N CYS A 67 -2.77 8.00 -5.40
CA CYS A 67 -4.12 8.57 -5.37
C CYS A 67 -4.47 9.19 -6.72
N CYS A 68 -5.37 8.57 -7.49
CA CYS A 68 -5.79 9.12 -8.78
C CYS A 68 -6.60 10.42 -8.67
N SER A 69 -7.08 10.79 -7.47
CA SER A 69 -7.78 12.06 -7.25
C SER A 69 -6.85 13.27 -7.25
N CYS A 70 -5.58 13.11 -6.85
CA CYS A 70 -4.62 14.23 -6.76
C CYS A 70 -3.24 13.95 -7.36
N GLY A 71 -3.03 12.74 -7.90
CA GLY A 71 -1.76 12.30 -8.50
C GLY A 71 -0.62 12.10 -7.49
N LYS A 72 -0.90 12.13 -6.18
CA LYS A 72 0.13 11.94 -5.15
C LYS A 72 0.36 10.47 -4.87
N GLU A 73 1.63 10.14 -4.75
CA GLU A 73 2.16 8.85 -4.35
C GLU A 73 2.42 8.90 -2.85
N ILE A 74 1.84 7.96 -2.11
CA ILE A 74 1.97 7.93 -0.65
C ILE A 74 2.61 6.60 -0.28
N PRO A 75 3.73 6.59 0.47
CA PRO A 75 4.30 5.36 0.99
C PRO A 75 3.25 4.57 1.74
N LEU A 76 3.14 3.27 1.47
CA LEU A 76 2.11 2.45 2.05
C LEU A 76 2.16 2.54 3.58
N LYS A 77 3.37 2.47 4.17
CA LYS A 77 3.61 2.60 5.62
C LYS A 77 3.02 3.86 6.26
N ASP A 78 2.89 4.95 5.51
CA ASP A 78 2.34 6.22 6.02
C ASP A 78 0.80 6.19 6.10
N LEU A 79 0.16 5.26 5.38
CA LEU A 79 -1.31 5.12 5.34
C LEU A 79 -1.87 4.18 6.39
N VAL A 80 -1.04 3.29 6.91
CA VAL A 80 -1.46 2.15 7.75
C VAL A 80 -0.72 2.07 9.08
N GLY A 81 0.01 3.13 9.42
CA GLY A 81 0.62 3.36 10.73
C GLY A 81 -0.39 3.71 11.81
#